data_AF-A0A9D7SFW2-F1
#
_entry.id   AF-A0A9D7SFW2-F1
#
_cell.length_a   1.000
_cell.length_b   1.000
_cell.length_c   1.000
_cell.angle_alpha   90.00
_cell.angle_beta   90.00
_cell.angle_gamma   90.00
#
_symmetry.space_group_name_H-M   'P 1'
#
loop_
_entity.id
_entity.type
_entity.pdbx_description
1 polymer ?
#
loop_
_entity_poly.entity_id
_entity_poly.type
_entity_poly.pdbx_seq_one_letter_code
_entity_poly.pdbx_strand_id
1 'polypeptide(L)'
;MLKRTLESSRYLVVLGVVSSLVASAAAFLWGTWKTGLLLWSLAISGGDQPLLAVRLIELMDKFLIATGLYIFAVGLYDLFIGELDLPKWLDVHNLHDIKARISSILVLVMAIVFVEHLVLWEKPLETLALGAAITLVTMALLVFNRYSEKAT
;
A
#
# COMPACT_ATOMS: atom_id res chain seq x y z
N MET A 1 26.88 -0.51 24.97
CA MET A 1 26.70 0.62 24.03
C MET A 1 25.77 0.28 22.86
N LEU A 2 25.86 -0.90 22.21
CA LEU A 2 24.95 -1.30 21.12
C LEU A 2 23.44 -1.29 21.48
N LYS A 3 23.06 -1.73 22.69
CA LYS A 3 21.65 -1.72 23.13
C LYS A 3 21.01 -0.33 23.10
N ARG A 4 21.78 0.71 23.44
CA ARG A 4 21.29 2.10 23.54
C ARG A 4 21.17 2.78 22.17
N THR A 5 21.98 2.37 21.19
CA THR A 5 21.81 2.78 19.78
C THR A 5 20.68 2.02 19.08
N LEU A 6 20.42 0.76 19.46
CA LEU A 6 19.23 0.01 19.01
C LEU A 6 17.92 0.51 19.64
N GLU A 7 17.92 0.93 20.91
CA GLU A 7 16.77 1.64 21.51
C GLU A 7 16.52 3.01 20.85
N SER A 8 17.58 3.68 20.40
CA SER A 8 17.49 4.92 19.62
C SER A 8 16.90 4.74 18.21
N SER A 9 16.87 3.51 17.67
CA SER A 9 16.23 3.17 16.40
C SER A 9 14.72 3.42 16.42
N ARG A 10 14.07 3.34 17.60
CA ARG A 10 12.63 3.60 17.72
C ARG A 10 12.27 5.02 17.29
N TYR A 11 13.14 6.00 17.56
CA TYR A 11 12.91 7.40 17.14
C TYR A 11 12.95 7.60 15.63
N LEU A 12 13.80 6.85 14.91
CA LEU A 12 13.83 6.90 13.44
C LEU A 12 12.56 6.30 12.83
N VAL A 13 12.07 5.20 13.42
CA VAL A 13 10.83 4.56 12.93
C VAL A 13 9.60 5.42 13.21
N VAL A 14 9.53 6.10 14.37
CA VAL A 14 8.45 7.05 14.68
C VAL A 14 8.34 8.12 13.61
N LEU A 15 9.47 8.65 13.11
CA LEU A 15 9.46 9.64 12.04
C LEU A 15 8.89 9.08 10.74
N GLY A 16 9.20 7.83 10.39
CA GLY A 16 8.63 7.10 9.24
C GLY A 16 7.14 6.81 9.38
N VAL A 17 6.69 6.45 10.58
CA VAL A 17 5.27 6.21 10.90
C VAL A 17 4.48 7.50 10.76
N VAL A 18 4.94 8.59 11.37
CA VAL A 18 4.26 9.88 11.34
C VAL A 18 4.20 10.43 9.92
N SER A 19 5.30 10.37 9.15
CA SER A 19 5.31 10.86 7.77
C SER A 19 4.35 10.05 6.87
N SER A 20 4.32 8.73 7.03
CA SER A 20 3.42 7.84 6.27
C SER A 20 1.96 8.07 6.65
N LEU A 21 1.66 8.29 7.93
CA LEU A 21 0.31 8.66 8.42
C LEU A 21 -0.15 9.98 7.81
N VAL A 22 0.68 11.02 7.88
CA VAL A 22 0.37 12.34 7.32
C VAL A 22 0.14 12.25 5.81
N ALA A 23 1.00 11.51 5.10
CA ALA A 23 0.86 11.30 3.66
C ALA A 23 -0.42 10.51 3.30
N SER A 24 -0.76 9.46 4.05
CA SER A 24 -2.02 8.72 3.86
C SER A 24 -3.25 9.60 4.10
N ALA A 25 -3.24 10.41 5.17
CA ALA A 25 -4.33 11.32 5.50
C ALA A 25 -4.50 12.40 4.41
N ALA A 26 -3.39 12.99 3.95
CA ALA A 26 -3.42 13.95 2.85
C ALA A 26 -3.97 13.32 1.56
N ALA A 27 -3.58 12.08 1.24
CA ALA A 27 -4.09 11.36 0.07
C ALA A 27 -5.59 11.05 0.20
N PHE A 28 -6.08 10.64 1.36
CA PHE A 28 -7.51 10.44 1.62
C PHE A 28 -8.32 11.74 1.48
N LEU A 29 -7.83 12.84 2.06
CA LEU A 29 -8.49 14.14 1.97
C LEU A 29 -8.52 14.64 0.52
N TRP A 30 -7.42 14.51 -0.20
CA TRP A 30 -7.31 14.90 -1.60
C TRP A 30 -8.23 14.06 -2.50
N GLY A 31 -8.25 12.74 -2.29
CA GLY A 31 -9.15 11.81 -2.98
C GLY A 31 -10.60 12.20 -2.75
N THR A 32 -10.99 12.41 -1.49
CA THR A 32 -12.34 12.80 -1.09
C THR A 32 -12.76 14.14 -1.71
N TRP A 33 -11.87 15.13 -1.72
CA TRP A 33 -12.13 16.43 -2.34
C TRP A 33 -12.40 16.29 -3.85
N LYS A 34 -11.57 15.50 -4.56
CA LYS A 34 -11.80 15.21 -5.99
C LYS A 34 -13.11 14.45 -6.23
N THR A 35 -13.48 13.52 -5.36
CA THR A 35 -14.78 12.82 -5.43
C THR A 35 -15.93 13.79 -5.30
N GLY A 36 -15.87 14.72 -4.33
CA GLY A 36 -16.90 15.75 -4.15
C GLY A 36 -17.06 16.63 -5.38
N LEU A 37 -15.95 17.08 -5.96
CA LEU A 37 -15.97 17.87 -7.20
C LEU A 37 -16.56 17.10 -8.38
N LEU A 38 -16.24 15.81 -8.49
CA LEU A 38 -16.76 14.95 -9.56
C LEU A 38 -18.29 14.80 -9.44
N LEU A 39 -18.78 14.49 -8.24
CA LEU A 39 -20.21 14.37 -7.94
C LEU A 39 -20.95 15.69 -8.17
N TRP A 40 -20.34 16.81 -7.80
CA TRP A 40 -20.88 18.15 -8.06
C TRP A 40 -20.97 18.42 -9.57
N SER A 41 -19.90 18.14 -10.32
CA SER A 41 -19.90 18.34 -11.78
C SER A 41 -20.93 17.47 -12.51
N LEU A 42 -21.16 16.25 -12.00
CA LEU A 42 -22.18 15.30 -12.45
C LEU A 42 -23.60 15.82 -12.23
N ALA A 43 -23.86 16.36 -11.04
CA ALA A 43 -25.17 16.88 -10.67
C ALA A 43 -25.60 18.08 -11.54
N ILE A 44 -24.63 18.86 -12.05
CA ILE A 44 -24.91 20.10 -12.80
C ILE A 44 -24.89 19.87 -14.32
N SER A 45 -24.02 18.99 -14.84
CA SER A 45 -23.76 18.90 -16.29
C SER A 45 -24.44 17.73 -17.01
N GLY A 46 -25.12 16.81 -16.31
CA GLY A 46 -25.81 15.67 -16.96
C GLY A 46 -24.86 14.81 -17.81
N GLY A 47 -23.85 14.24 -17.14
CA GLY A 47 -22.56 13.86 -17.75
C GLY A 47 -22.55 12.79 -18.85
N ASP A 48 -21.57 12.95 -19.73
CA ASP A 48 -21.15 12.02 -20.78
C ASP A 48 -20.55 10.75 -20.15
N GLN A 49 -21.21 9.60 -20.35
CA GLN A 49 -20.98 8.35 -19.59
C GLN A 49 -19.56 7.74 -19.64
N PRO A 50 -18.82 7.75 -20.78
CA PRO A 50 -17.53 7.06 -20.84
C PRO A 50 -16.40 7.79 -20.08
N LEU A 51 -16.44 9.13 -20.00
CA LEU A 51 -15.43 9.92 -19.28
C LEU A 51 -15.53 9.72 -17.75
N LEU A 52 -16.71 9.37 -17.26
CA LEU A 52 -16.99 9.16 -15.84
C LEU A 52 -16.37 7.87 -15.33
N ALA A 53 -16.45 6.78 -16.10
CA ALA A 53 -15.85 5.51 -15.72
C ALA A 53 -14.33 5.64 -15.51
N VAL A 54 -13.63 6.29 -16.47
CA VAL A 54 -12.19 6.53 -16.39
C VAL A 54 -11.83 7.37 -15.15
N ARG A 55 -12.59 8.43 -14.86
CA ARG A 55 -12.36 9.25 -13.66
C ARG A 55 -12.63 8.50 -12.36
N LEU A 56 -13.64 7.63 -12.32
CA LEU A 56 -13.91 6.78 -11.15
C LEU A 56 -12.75 5.83 -10.85
N ILE A 57 -12.17 5.23 -11.89
CA ILE A 57 -11.00 4.37 -11.77
C ILE A 57 -9.80 5.17 -11.24
N GLU A 58 -9.56 6.37 -11.79
CA GLU A 58 -8.49 7.27 -11.33
C GLU A 58 -8.67 7.71 -9.86
N LEU A 59 -9.91 7.76 -9.37
CA LEU A 59 -10.20 7.99 -7.96
C LEU A 59 -9.91 6.75 -7.12
N MET A 60 -10.34 5.58 -7.59
CA MET A 60 -10.16 4.30 -6.90
C MET A 60 -8.68 4.04 -6.63
N ASP A 61 -7.82 4.31 -7.61
CA ASP A 61 -6.37 4.20 -7.48
C ASP A 61 -5.81 5.09 -6.35
N LYS A 62 -6.19 6.37 -6.29
CA LYS A 62 -5.72 7.29 -5.23
C LYS A 62 -6.10 6.82 -3.83
N PHE A 63 -7.30 6.27 -3.66
CA PHE A 63 -7.73 5.68 -2.39
C PHE A 63 -6.94 4.42 -2.03
N LEU A 64 -6.51 3.66 -3.04
CA LEU A 64 -5.71 2.46 -2.89
C LEU A 64 -4.29 2.81 -2.39
N ILE A 65 -3.66 3.83 -2.98
CA ILE A 65 -2.38 4.37 -2.52
C ILE A 65 -2.50 4.90 -1.08
N ALA A 66 -3.56 5.67 -0.76
CA ALA A 66 -3.80 6.19 0.58
C ALA A 66 -3.92 5.06 1.62
N THR A 67 -4.65 4.00 1.28
CA THR A 67 -4.83 2.81 2.13
C THR A 67 -3.51 2.05 2.30
N GLY A 68 -2.71 1.93 1.24
CA GLY A 68 -1.38 1.29 1.30
C GLY A 68 -0.44 2.01 2.25
N LEU A 69 -0.36 3.35 2.17
CA LEU A 69 0.45 4.15 3.11
C LEU A 69 -0.06 4.02 4.56
N TYR A 70 -1.36 3.96 4.76
CA TYR A 70 -1.95 3.78 6.09
C TYR A 70 -1.58 2.41 6.69
N ILE A 71 -1.77 1.31 5.93
CA ILE A 71 -1.41 -0.04 6.37
C ILE A 71 0.09 -0.13 6.67
N PHE A 72 0.92 0.50 5.85
CA PHE A 72 2.37 0.57 6.07
C PHE A 72 2.71 1.30 7.37
N ALA A 73 2.07 2.44 7.64
CA ALA A 73 2.29 3.20 8.87
C ALA A 73 1.88 2.41 10.13
N VAL A 74 0.71 1.75 10.09
CA VAL A 74 0.24 0.90 11.19
C VAL A 74 1.17 -0.29 11.40
N GLY A 75 1.60 -0.96 10.33
CA GLY A 75 2.53 -2.09 10.42
C GLY A 75 3.90 -1.71 10.98
N LEU A 76 4.42 -0.53 10.62
CA LEU A 76 5.66 -0.02 11.23
C LEU A 76 5.48 0.35 12.71
N TYR A 77 4.32 0.91 13.07
CA TYR A 77 4.02 1.28 14.46
C TYR A 77 3.95 0.04 15.34
N ASP A 78 3.10 -0.92 14.96
CA ASP A 78 2.86 -2.15 15.71
C ASP A 78 4.18 -2.87 16.02
N LEU A 79 5.05 -2.86 15.02
CA LEU A 79 6.30 -3.56 15.10
C LEU A 79 7.37 -2.89 15.98
N PHE A 80 7.61 -1.60 15.79
CA PHE A 80 8.77 -0.94 16.40
C PHE A 80 8.41 -0.10 17.63
N ILE A 81 7.14 0.26 17.78
CA ILE A 81 6.68 1.20 18.81
C ILE A 81 5.89 0.47 19.88
N GLY A 82 4.92 -0.36 19.53
CA GLY A 82 4.19 -1.14 20.52
C GLY A 82 3.04 -1.91 19.93
N GLU A 83 2.77 -3.06 20.54
CA GLU A 83 1.69 -3.97 20.18
C GLU A 83 0.35 -3.22 20.25
N LEU A 84 -0.31 -3.12 19.11
CA LEU A 84 -1.69 -2.68 19.02
C LEU A 84 -2.58 -3.92 19.14
N ASP A 85 -3.71 -3.80 19.83
CA ASP A 85 -4.70 -4.88 19.93
C ASP A 85 -5.46 -4.98 18.59
N LEU A 86 -4.79 -5.57 17.61
CA LEU A 86 -5.21 -5.64 16.22
C LEU A 86 -5.94 -6.96 15.97
N PRO A 87 -6.98 -6.96 15.10
CA PRO A 87 -7.62 -8.21 14.70
C PRO A 87 -6.59 -9.16 14.08
N LYS A 88 -6.75 -10.48 14.27
CA LYS A 88 -5.76 -11.54 13.95
C LYS A 88 -5.08 -11.46 12.57
N TRP A 89 -5.68 -10.80 11.59
CA TRP A 89 -5.04 -10.54 10.28
C TRP A 89 -3.92 -9.49 10.34
N LEU A 90 -3.73 -8.79 11.46
CA LEU A 90 -2.80 -7.66 11.62
C LEU A 90 -1.83 -7.77 12.82
N ASP A 91 -1.99 -8.77 13.69
CA ASP A 91 -1.15 -9.08 14.86
C ASP A 91 0.23 -9.70 14.48
N VAL A 92 1.36 -9.10 14.90
CA VAL A 92 2.75 -9.49 14.55
C VAL A 92 3.56 -9.81 15.80
N HIS A 93 3.92 -11.09 16.03
CA HIS A 93 4.61 -11.49 17.26
C HIS A 93 6.15 -11.66 17.11
N ASN A 94 6.72 -11.75 15.88
CA ASN A 94 8.16 -11.99 15.69
C ASN A 94 8.82 -11.28 14.48
N LEU A 95 10.17 -11.19 14.49
CA LEU A 95 10.99 -10.67 13.38
C LEU A 95 10.78 -11.37 12.04
N HIS A 96 10.39 -12.65 12.07
CA HIS A 96 10.04 -13.41 10.89
C HIS A 96 8.65 -12.99 10.35
N ASP A 97 7.69 -12.76 11.25
CA ASP A 97 6.34 -12.28 10.92
C ASP A 97 6.39 -10.87 10.29
N ILE A 98 7.34 -10.03 10.69
CA ILE A 98 7.64 -8.75 10.03
C ILE A 98 8.01 -8.97 8.57
N LYS A 99 8.99 -9.85 8.34
CA LYS A 99 9.58 -10.07 7.02
C LYS A 99 8.53 -10.62 6.07
N ALA A 100 7.68 -11.51 6.59
CA ALA A 100 6.53 -12.05 5.89
C ALA A 100 5.45 -10.97 5.62
N ARG A 101 5.11 -10.12 6.60
CA ARG A 101 4.09 -9.07 6.44
C ARG A 101 4.52 -7.92 5.54
N ILE A 102 5.77 -7.46 5.63
CA ILE A 102 6.31 -6.46 4.69
C ILE A 102 6.31 -7.04 3.27
N SER A 103 6.70 -8.30 3.09
CA SER A 103 6.60 -8.96 1.77
C SER A 103 5.15 -9.04 1.28
N SER A 104 4.20 -9.35 2.16
CA SER A 104 2.77 -9.37 1.82
C SER A 104 2.24 -8.00 1.38
N ILE A 105 2.62 -6.93 2.08
CA ILE A 105 2.25 -5.56 1.70
C ILE A 105 2.90 -5.16 0.36
N LEU A 106 4.17 -5.51 0.14
CA LEU A 106 4.84 -5.24 -1.14
C LEU A 106 4.14 -5.95 -2.30
N VAL A 107 3.73 -7.21 -2.11
CA VAL A 107 2.97 -7.97 -3.10
C VAL A 107 1.61 -7.31 -3.38
N LEU A 108 0.92 -6.83 -2.36
CA LEU A 108 -0.35 -6.10 -2.52
C LEU A 108 -0.16 -4.79 -3.30
N VAL A 109 0.84 -3.98 -2.95
CA VAL A 109 1.14 -2.72 -3.66
C VAL A 109 1.48 -2.97 -5.12
N MET A 110 2.30 -3.99 -5.42
CA MET A 110 2.60 -4.36 -6.80
C MET A 110 1.32 -4.79 -7.55
N ALA A 111 0.46 -5.60 -6.94
CA ALA A 111 -0.80 -6.01 -7.56
C ALA A 111 -1.72 -4.82 -7.89
N ILE A 112 -1.75 -3.81 -7.03
CA ILE A 112 -2.50 -2.57 -7.25
C ILE A 112 -1.99 -1.81 -8.48
N VAL A 113 -0.67 -1.60 -8.57
CA VAL A 113 -0.03 -0.90 -9.71
C VAL A 113 -0.28 -1.62 -11.03
N PHE A 114 -0.32 -2.96 -11.01
CA PHE A 114 -0.70 -3.74 -12.19
C PHE A 114 -2.16 -3.49 -12.61
N VAL A 115 -3.09 -3.48 -11.66
CA VAL A 115 -4.51 -3.22 -11.96
C VAL A 115 -4.71 -1.81 -12.51
N GLU A 116 -4.01 -0.81 -11.97
CA GLU A 116 -4.04 0.57 -12.50
C GLU A 116 -3.65 0.61 -13.99
N HIS A 117 -2.50 0.03 -14.34
CA HIS A 117 -2.04 -0.07 -15.74
C HIS A 117 -2.96 -0.94 -16.62
N LEU A 118 -3.62 -1.94 -16.04
CA LEU A 118 -4.58 -2.78 -16.73
C LEU A 118 -5.91 -2.09 -16.98
N VAL A 119 -6.25 -1.03 -16.26
CA VAL A 119 -7.48 -0.28 -16.53
C VAL A 119 -7.23 0.91 -17.45
N LEU A 120 -6.02 1.48 -17.45
CA LEU A 120 -5.67 2.59 -18.33
C LEU A 120 -5.59 2.19 -19.83
N TRP A 121 -5.44 0.90 -20.16
CA TRP A 121 -5.48 0.30 -21.53
C TRP A 121 -4.78 1.09 -22.66
N GLU A 122 -3.84 1.98 -22.35
CA GLU A 122 -3.16 2.76 -23.38
C GLU A 122 -2.16 1.90 -24.16
N LYS A 123 -1.53 0.91 -23.52
CA LYS A 123 -0.46 0.09 -24.12
C LYS A 123 -0.40 -1.37 -23.59
N PRO A 124 -0.96 -2.35 -24.33
CA PRO A 124 -1.07 -3.73 -23.85
C PRO A 124 0.28 -4.43 -23.64
N LEU A 125 1.32 -4.07 -24.40
CA LEU A 125 2.67 -4.64 -24.26
C LEU A 125 3.39 -4.17 -22.99
N GLU A 126 3.24 -2.90 -22.62
CA GLU A 126 3.85 -2.35 -21.40
C GLU A 126 3.17 -2.92 -20.15
N THR A 127 1.84 -3.06 -20.16
CA THR A 127 1.09 -3.71 -19.07
C THR A 127 1.49 -5.19 -18.91
N LEU A 128 1.70 -5.91 -20.02
CA LEU A 128 2.17 -7.31 -19.96
C LEU A 128 3.59 -7.39 -19.35
N ALA A 129 4.50 -6.51 -19.76
CA ALA A 129 5.86 -6.46 -19.22
C ALA A 129 5.87 -6.14 -17.72
N LEU A 130 5.02 -5.20 -17.30
CA LEU A 130 4.83 -4.85 -15.88
C LEU A 130 4.30 -6.05 -15.08
N GLY A 131 3.27 -6.74 -15.59
CA GLY A 131 2.73 -7.95 -14.96
C GLY A 131 3.77 -9.06 -14.84
N ALA A 132 4.60 -9.26 -15.86
CA ALA A 132 5.69 -10.24 -15.84
C ALA A 132 6.75 -9.87 -14.78
N ALA A 133 7.14 -8.60 -14.68
CA ALA A 133 8.08 -8.11 -13.68
C ALA A 133 7.55 -8.31 -12.25
N ILE A 134 6.29 -7.95 -12.00
CA ILE A 134 5.64 -8.11 -10.69
C ILE A 134 5.54 -9.59 -10.30
N THR A 135 5.20 -10.45 -11.24
CA THR A 135 5.12 -11.90 -11.01
C THR A 135 6.49 -12.46 -10.63
N LEU A 136 7.56 -12.02 -11.31
CA LEU A 136 8.91 -12.46 -11.03
C LEU A 136 9.38 -12.03 -9.63
N VAL A 137 9.12 -10.78 -9.25
CA VAL A 137 9.46 -10.25 -7.91
C VAL A 137 8.63 -10.95 -6.82
N THR A 138 7.33 -11.14 -7.04
CA THR A 138 6.44 -11.83 -6.10
C THR A 138 6.85 -13.28 -5.90
N MET A 139 7.20 -13.98 -6.99
CA MET A 139 7.65 -15.37 -6.93
C MET A 139 8.98 -15.50 -6.17
N ALA A 140 9.92 -14.59 -6.42
CA ALA A 140 11.17 -14.53 -5.66
C ALA A 140 10.95 -14.29 -4.16
N LEU A 141 10.05 -13.37 -3.81
CA LEU A 141 9.67 -13.11 -2.42
C LEU A 141 8.98 -14.31 -1.75
N LEU A 142 8.07 -14.98 -2.45
CA LEU A 142 7.40 -16.19 -1.95
C LEU A 142 8.38 -17.32 -1.70
N VAL A 143 9.31 -17.57 -2.63
CA VAL A 143 10.35 -18.60 -2.47
C VAL A 143 11.25 -18.27 -1.29
N PHE A 144 11.70 -17.02 -1.17
CA PHE A 144 12.52 -16.58 -0.05
C PHE A 144 11.81 -16.72 1.29
N ASN A 145 10.53 -16.33 1.37
CA ASN A 145 9.74 -16.44 2.59
C ASN A 145 9.56 -17.91 3.00
N ARG A 146 9.23 -18.78 2.02
CA ARG A 146 9.03 -20.21 2.25
C ARG A 146 10.32 -20.94 2.64
N TYR A 147 11.48 -20.49 2.17
CA TYR A 147 12.79 -21.01 2.61
C TYR A 147 13.15 -20.53 4.02
N SER A 148 12.81 -19.29 4.36
CA SER A 148 13.05 -18.74 5.70
C SER A 148 12.15 -19.39 6.76
N GLU A 149 10.93 -19.78 6.41
CA GLU A 149 9.97 -20.45 7.30
C GLU A 149 10.39 -21.91 7.62
N LYS A 150 11.07 -22.58 6.68
CA LYS A 150 11.60 -23.96 6.88
C LYS A 150 12.93 -24.02 7.64
N ALA A 151 13.60 -22.90 7.83
CA ALA A 151 14.93 -22.83 8.47
C ALA A 151 14.87 -22.52 9.98
N THR A 152 13.67 -22.42 10.55
CA THR A 152 13.40 -22.20 11.98
C THR A 152 12.64 -23.40 12.53
#